data_AF-A0A417Z9D6-F1
#
_entry.id   AF-A0A417Z9D6-F1
#
_cell.length_a   1.000
_cell.length_b   1.000
_cell.length_c   1.000
_cell.angle_alpha   90.00
_cell.angle_beta   90.00
_cell.angle_gamma   90.00
#
_symmetry.space_group_name_H-M   'P 1'
#
loop_
_entity.id
_entity.type
_entity.pdbx_description
1 polymer ?
#
loop_
_entity_poly.entity_id
_entity_poly.type
_entity_poly.pdbx_seq_one_letter_code
_entity_poly.pdbx_strand_id
1 'polypeptide(L)'
;MTRSASRIGRWNPVNPDDLVHHLAAQSATHRTFLIRAKDAARVAGDEVGLVGCVNVTNVVHGRFMSATMGYNAFDPYVGTGLFREGMALVVGIVLRQAPHGMGLHRLEANVRIGNDTSAGLLRSLGFRRERTMRRMLWLADGLGGRSAWFDHDSFAVTREEWPAAPHAANDLPTGVIVCGSGTPAAAAFAVARELGGVALADVPFDAALTTARYAAAPVVWSADGNAEAAHDALLRAGATVARGDDIVASISGNPADVTRAALRLRPRLV
;
A
#
# COMPACT_ATOMS: atom_id res chain seq x y z
N MET A 1 22.54 -6.02 -15.16
CA MET A 1 21.22 -5.73 -15.78
C MET A 1 20.81 -6.77 -16.82
N THR A 2 21.67 -7.14 -17.79
CA THR A 2 21.34 -8.11 -18.87
C THR A 2 20.79 -9.45 -18.37
N ARG A 3 21.41 -10.05 -17.34
CA ARG A 3 20.93 -11.32 -16.74
C ARG A 3 19.53 -11.24 -16.13
N SER A 4 19.08 -10.04 -15.78
CA SER A 4 17.77 -9.79 -15.14
C SER A 4 16.72 -9.24 -16.11
N ALA A 5 17.08 -9.03 -17.38
CA ALA A 5 16.26 -8.31 -18.33
C ALA A 5 14.91 -8.99 -18.59
N SER A 6 14.88 -10.32 -18.72
CA SER A 6 13.63 -11.07 -18.93
C SER A 6 12.67 -10.93 -17.74
N ARG A 7 13.18 -11.05 -16.52
CA ARG A 7 12.38 -10.98 -15.28
C ARG A 7 11.88 -9.56 -15.00
N ILE A 8 12.74 -8.54 -15.14
CA ILE A 8 12.38 -7.14 -14.92
C ILE A 8 11.47 -6.65 -16.05
N GLY A 9 11.75 -7.05 -17.29
CA GLY A 9 11.01 -6.69 -18.51
C GLY A 9 9.53 -7.04 -18.48
N ARG A 10 9.12 -7.99 -17.61
CA ARG A 10 7.70 -8.30 -17.38
C ARG A 10 6.92 -7.12 -16.79
N TRP A 11 7.59 -6.30 -15.98
CA TRP A 11 6.96 -5.27 -15.15
C TRP A 11 7.38 -3.86 -15.52
N ASN A 12 8.59 -3.68 -16.03
CA ASN A 12 9.16 -2.38 -16.35
C ASN A 12 10.08 -2.49 -17.58
N PRO A 13 10.22 -1.44 -18.41
CA PRO A 13 11.20 -1.43 -19.47
C PRO A 13 12.59 -1.66 -18.91
N VAL A 14 13.35 -2.54 -19.56
CA VAL A 14 14.76 -2.78 -19.22
C VAL A 14 15.60 -2.01 -20.22
N ASN A 15 16.12 -0.87 -19.80
CA ASN A 15 17.10 -0.13 -20.57
C ASN A 15 18.48 -0.34 -19.93
N PRO A 16 19.48 -0.88 -20.66
CA PRO A 16 20.85 -0.99 -20.17
C PRO A 16 21.47 0.35 -19.73
N ASP A 17 21.04 1.46 -20.33
CA ASP A 17 21.55 2.80 -20.07
C ASP A 17 20.84 3.52 -18.91
N ASP A 18 19.83 2.89 -18.32
CA ASP A 18 19.00 3.49 -17.27
C ASP A 18 19.84 3.95 -16.07
N LEU A 19 20.83 3.15 -15.69
CA LEU A 19 21.75 3.51 -14.60
C LEU A 19 22.57 4.76 -14.94
N VAL A 20 23.05 4.89 -16.18
CA VAL A 20 23.83 6.07 -16.61
C VAL A 20 22.96 7.32 -16.54
N HIS A 21 21.71 7.21 -16.99
CA HIS A 21 20.73 8.30 -16.90
C HIS A 21 20.49 8.74 -15.44
N HIS A 22 20.25 7.77 -14.55
CA HIS A 22 20.06 8.04 -13.12
C HIS A 22 21.29 8.67 -12.46
N LEU A 23 22.49 8.18 -12.78
CA LEU A 23 23.74 8.74 -12.25
C LEU A 23 24.01 10.17 -12.75
N ALA A 24 23.63 10.50 -13.99
CA ALA A 24 23.74 11.86 -14.50
C ALA A 24 22.73 12.82 -13.85
N ALA A 25 21.61 12.31 -13.34
CA ALA A 25 20.52 13.11 -12.76
C ALA A 25 20.68 13.39 -11.25
N GLN A 26 21.77 12.94 -10.61
CA GLN A 26 21.96 13.08 -9.17
C GLN A 26 21.84 14.53 -8.70
N SER A 27 20.94 14.78 -7.76
CA SER A 27 20.61 16.12 -7.28
C SER A 27 19.89 16.03 -5.93
N ALA A 28 19.60 17.17 -5.29
CA ALA A 28 18.80 17.18 -4.07
C ALA A 28 17.42 16.51 -4.26
N THR A 29 16.93 16.43 -5.50
CA THR A 29 15.63 15.86 -5.85
C THR A 29 15.67 14.46 -6.45
N HIS A 30 16.88 13.90 -6.64
CA HIS A 30 17.10 12.61 -7.26
C HIS A 30 18.36 11.95 -6.69
N ARG A 31 18.20 10.81 -6.02
CA ARG A 31 19.29 10.03 -5.43
C ARG A 31 19.21 8.57 -5.85
N THR A 32 20.33 8.02 -6.28
CA THR A 32 20.46 6.60 -6.62
C THR A 32 21.30 5.88 -5.60
N PHE A 33 20.79 4.75 -5.11
CA PHE A 33 21.46 3.87 -4.17
C PHE A 33 21.75 2.53 -4.83
N LEU A 34 23.01 2.10 -4.73
CA LEU A 34 23.47 0.80 -5.22
C LEU A 34 23.64 -0.15 -4.04
N ILE A 35 22.95 -1.28 -4.07
CA ILE A 35 23.05 -2.31 -3.03
C ILE A 35 24.08 -3.32 -3.51
N ARG A 36 25.21 -3.38 -2.81
CA ARG A 36 26.26 -4.38 -3.07
C ARG A 36 26.24 -5.42 -1.96
N ALA A 37 26.39 -6.69 -2.32
CA ALA A 37 26.61 -7.73 -1.33
C ALA A 37 27.94 -7.45 -0.59
N LYS A 38 28.05 -7.89 0.67
CA LYS A 38 29.30 -7.80 1.44
C LYS A 38 30.07 -9.12 1.43
N ASP A 39 29.33 -10.23 1.56
CA ASP A 39 29.90 -11.57 1.68
C ASP A 39 29.40 -12.49 0.55
N ALA A 40 30.28 -13.32 0.02
CA ALA A 40 29.94 -14.35 -0.97
C ALA A 40 29.10 -15.49 -0.37
N ALA A 41 29.03 -15.61 0.97
CA ALA A 41 28.45 -16.75 1.68
C ALA A 41 26.97 -17.04 1.37
N ARG A 42 26.22 -16.07 0.82
CA ARG A 42 24.81 -16.24 0.44
C ARG A 42 24.59 -16.45 -1.06
N VAL A 43 25.67 -16.61 -1.84
CA VAL A 43 25.62 -16.81 -3.30
C VAL A 43 26.62 -17.89 -3.72
N ALA A 44 26.23 -18.75 -4.66
CA ALA A 44 27.16 -19.66 -5.31
C ALA A 44 28.07 -18.87 -6.28
N GLY A 45 29.35 -18.69 -5.91
CA GLY A 45 30.38 -18.07 -6.76
C GLY A 45 31.34 -17.14 -5.99
N ASP A 46 32.52 -16.89 -6.57
CA ASP A 46 33.62 -16.15 -5.92
C ASP A 46 33.51 -14.61 -6.00
N GLU A 47 32.57 -14.08 -6.80
CA GLU A 47 32.40 -12.62 -6.96
C GLU A 47 31.19 -12.06 -6.22
N VAL A 48 31.47 -11.21 -5.23
CA VAL A 48 30.49 -10.36 -4.56
C VAL A 48 30.08 -9.21 -5.48
N GLY A 49 28.80 -9.13 -5.83
CA GLY A 49 28.28 -8.25 -6.87
C GLY A 49 27.13 -7.34 -6.45
N LEU A 50 26.58 -6.65 -7.45
CA LEU A 50 25.48 -5.70 -7.30
C LEU A 50 24.15 -6.47 -7.14
N VAL A 51 23.55 -6.34 -5.96
CA VAL A 51 22.27 -6.96 -5.58
C VAL A 51 21.09 -6.21 -6.18
N GLY A 52 21.20 -4.90 -6.34
CA GLY A 52 20.15 -4.09 -6.94
C GLY A 52 20.40 -2.60 -6.87
N CYS A 53 19.43 -1.85 -7.38
CA CYS A 53 19.44 -0.40 -7.46
C CYS A 53 18.11 0.16 -6.95
N VAL A 54 18.18 1.28 -6.23
CA VAL A 54 17.00 2.03 -5.73
C VAL A 54 17.16 3.50 -6.13
N ASN A 55 16.20 4.03 -6.88
CA ASN A 55 16.16 5.42 -7.28
C ASN A 55 15.09 6.14 -6.47
N VAL A 56 15.50 7.07 -5.62
CA VAL A 56 14.62 7.96 -4.86
C VAL A 56 14.52 9.27 -5.64
N THR A 57 13.34 9.53 -6.19
CA THR A 57 13.07 10.64 -7.11
C THR A 57 11.87 11.45 -6.63
N ASN A 58 11.57 12.56 -7.32
CA ASN A 58 10.48 13.46 -6.96
C ASN A 58 10.56 13.91 -5.49
N VAL A 59 11.77 14.15 -4.98
CA VAL A 59 11.94 14.59 -3.60
C VAL A 59 11.44 16.03 -3.47
N VAL A 60 10.55 16.24 -2.52
CA VAL A 60 10.00 17.55 -2.17
C VAL A 60 10.25 17.81 -0.69
N HIS A 61 10.97 18.89 -0.38
CA HIS A 61 11.22 19.34 0.99
C HIS A 61 10.12 20.30 1.48
N GLY A 62 10.38 21.06 2.56
CA GLY A 62 9.42 22.01 3.12
C GLY A 62 8.35 21.31 3.93
N ARG A 63 7.07 21.57 3.63
CA ARG A 63 5.95 20.98 4.39
C ARG A 63 5.57 19.57 3.93
N PHE A 64 5.93 19.16 2.71
CA PHE A 64 5.57 17.84 2.20
C PHE A 64 6.57 16.75 2.64
N MET A 65 7.88 17.05 2.58
CA MET A 65 8.96 16.15 3.00
C MET A 65 8.79 14.71 2.50
N SER A 66 8.53 14.55 1.20
CA SER A 66 8.16 13.26 0.62
C SER A 66 8.95 12.97 -0.65
N ALA A 67 9.11 11.71 -0.99
CA ALA A 67 9.66 11.25 -2.27
C ALA A 67 8.96 9.99 -2.76
N THR A 68 9.16 9.67 -4.03
CA THR A 68 8.80 8.38 -4.63
C THR A 68 10.05 7.56 -4.89
N MET A 69 9.95 6.23 -4.85
CA MET A 69 11.06 5.36 -5.26
C MET A 69 10.66 4.34 -6.32
N GLY A 70 11.61 4.05 -7.21
CA GLY A 70 11.60 2.91 -8.11
C GLY A 70 12.84 2.05 -7.86
N TYR A 71 12.75 0.74 -8.11
CA TYR A 71 13.84 -0.15 -7.75
C TYR A 71 13.89 -1.43 -8.58
N ASN A 72 15.09 -1.99 -8.68
CA ASN A 72 15.36 -3.21 -9.42
C ASN A 72 16.31 -4.12 -8.61
N ALA A 73 15.86 -5.34 -8.30
CA ALA A 73 16.72 -6.40 -7.80
C ALA A 73 17.38 -7.13 -8.97
N PHE A 74 18.62 -7.57 -8.80
CA PHE A 74 19.41 -8.24 -9.85
C PHE A 74 19.69 -9.69 -9.51
N ASP A 75 19.71 -10.52 -10.56
CA ASP A 75 20.10 -11.92 -10.49
C ASP A 75 21.64 -12.02 -10.39
N PRO A 76 22.19 -12.98 -9.63
CA PRO A 76 21.51 -14.13 -9.00
C PRO A 76 20.97 -13.87 -7.58
N TYR A 77 20.94 -12.62 -7.10
CA TYR A 77 20.64 -12.31 -5.70
C TYR A 77 19.14 -12.34 -5.34
N VAL A 78 18.26 -12.53 -6.33
CA VAL A 78 16.81 -12.62 -6.09
C VAL A 78 16.50 -13.84 -5.21
N GLY A 79 15.63 -13.67 -4.23
CA GLY A 79 15.24 -14.73 -3.28
C GLY A 79 16.22 -14.95 -2.12
N THR A 80 17.40 -14.34 -2.11
CA THR A 80 18.41 -14.49 -1.04
C THR A 80 18.15 -13.64 0.20
N GLY A 81 17.17 -12.73 0.15
CA GLY A 81 16.91 -11.73 1.20
C GLY A 81 17.83 -10.50 1.17
N LEU A 82 18.96 -10.55 0.46
CA LEU A 82 19.95 -9.46 0.43
C LEU A 82 19.38 -8.13 -0.09
N PHE A 83 18.51 -8.18 -1.10
CA PHE A 83 17.89 -6.96 -1.63
C PHE A 83 16.96 -6.30 -0.60
N ARG A 84 16.24 -7.10 0.20
CA ARG A 84 15.38 -6.60 1.28
C ARG A 84 16.21 -5.92 2.36
N GLU A 85 17.33 -6.53 2.77
CA GLU A 85 18.25 -5.94 3.73
C GLU A 85 18.83 -4.60 3.23
N GLY A 86 19.31 -4.56 1.99
CA GLY A 86 19.81 -3.33 1.39
C GLY A 86 18.73 -2.25 1.23
N MET A 87 17.53 -2.62 0.82
CA MET A 87 16.39 -1.70 0.73
C MET A 87 16.05 -1.09 2.10
N ALA A 88 16.08 -1.88 3.18
CA ALA A 88 15.86 -1.36 4.53
C ALA A 88 16.89 -0.28 4.91
N LEU A 89 18.16 -0.45 4.53
CA LEU A 89 19.19 0.58 4.74
C LEU A 89 18.87 1.86 3.96
N VAL A 90 18.43 1.74 2.70
CA VAL A 90 18.03 2.89 1.88
C VAL A 90 16.86 3.64 2.51
N VAL A 91 15.79 2.94 2.89
CA VAL A 91 14.62 3.56 3.55
C VAL A 91 15.05 4.27 4.84
N GLY A 92 15.93 3.65 5.63
CA GLY A 92 16.51 4.26 6.82
C GLY A 92 17.30 5.53 6.54
N ILE A 93 18.06 5.60 5.44
CA ILE A 93 18.77 6.82 5.03
C ILE A 93 17.78 7.92 4.60
N VAL A 94 16.74 7.54 3.85
CA VAL A 94 15.75 8.50 3.32
C VAL A 94 14.98 9.17 4.45
N LEU A 95 14.50 8.39 5.43
CA LEU A 95 13.64 8.88 6.50
C LEU A 95 14.42 9.51 7.67
N ARG A 96 15.70 9.18 7.83
CA ARG A 96 16.55 9.76 8.88
C ARG A 96 16.70 11.27 8.69
N GLN A 97 16.62 12.01 9.80
CA GLN A 97 16.75 13.46 9.82
C GLN A 97 18.09 13.95 9.26
N ALA A 98 18.07 15.12 8.62
CA ALA A 98 19.29 15.82 8.21
C ALA A 98 20.09 16.27 9.44
N PRO A 99 21.44 16.30 9.38
CA PRO A 99 22.29 15.99 8.22
C PRO A 99 22.60 14.48 8.06
N HIS A 100 22.10 13.62 8.93
CA HIS A 100 22.45 12.19 8.95
C HIS A 100 21.72 11.34 7.91
N GLY A 101 20.70 11.88 7.26
CA GLY A 101 19.94 11.26 6.18
C GLY A 101 19.34 12.31 5.25
N MET A 102 18.34 11.93 4.44
CA MET A 102 17.68 12.86 3.51
C MET A 102 16.64 13.77 4.17
N GLY A 103 16.29 13.52 5.44
CA GLY A 103 15.37 14.36 6.19
C GLY A 103 13.93 14.30 5.69
N LEU A 104 13.53 13.25 4.97
CA LEU A 104 12.15 13.08 4.51
C LEU A 104 11.26 12.46 5.59
N HIS A 105 10.01 12.87 5.63
CA HIS A 105 8.98 12.31 6.49
C HIS A 105 8.33 11.09 5.85
N ARG A 106 8.24 11.03 4.52
CA ARG A 106 7.50 10.00 3.80
C ARG A 106 8.27 9.47 2.59
N LEU A 107 8.13 8.17 2.34
CA LEU A 107 8.60 7.51 1.13
C LEU A 107 7.50 6.66 0.53
N GLU A 108 7.21 6.85 -0.76
CA GLU A 108 6.19 6.14 -1.52
C GLU A 108 6.81 5.23 -2.58
N ALA A 109 6.25 4.05 -2.80
CA ALA A 109 6.57 3.16 -3.90
C ALA A 109 5.29 2.66 -4.58
N ASN A 110 5.25 2.76 -5.91
CA ASN A 110 4.09 2.41 -6.70
C ASN A 110 4.35 1.14 -7.50
N VAL A 111 3.49 0.14 -7.33
CA VAL A 111 3.69 -1.22 -7.85
C VAL A 111 2.55 -1.58 -8.78
N ARG A 112 2.87 -2.00 -10.01
CA ARG A 112 1.85 -2.45 -10.98
C ARG A 112 1.02 -3.58 -10.37
N ILE A 113 -0.31 -3.51 -10.51
CA ILE A 113 -1.20 -4.58 -10.05
C ILE A 113 -0.78 -5.91 -10.68
N GLY A 114 -0.71 -6.96 -9.84
CA GLY A 114 -0.26 -8.31 -10.21
C GLY A 114 1.24 -8.55 -10.02
N ASN A 115 2.05 -7.53 -9.70
CA ASN A 115 3.46 -7.72 -9.33
C ASN A 115 3.60 -8.10 -7.86
N ASP A 116 3.17 -9.32 -7.54
CA ASP A 116 3.08 -9.83 -6.16
C ASP A 116 4.45 -9.88 -5.46
N THR A 117 5.54 -10.11 -6.21
CA THR A 117 6.91 -10.09 -5.66
C THR A 117 7.26 -8.70 -5.11
N SER A 118 6.96 -7.65 -5.86
CA SER A 118 7.27 -6.27 -5.48
C SER A 118 6.37 -5.79 -4.34
N ALA A 119 5.07 -6.09 -4.42
CA ALA A 119 4.13 -5.82 -3.33
C ALA A 119 4.52 -6.56 -2.04
N GLY A 120 4.89 -7.83 -2.14
CA GLY A 120 5.35 -8.65 -1.01
C GLY A 120 6.62 -8.11 -0.37
N LEU A 121 7.58 -7.63 -1.18
CA LEU A 121 8.79 -6.98 -0.67
C LEU A 121 8.45 -5.73 0.18
N LEU A 122 7.64 -4.82 -0.35
CA LEU A 122 7.25 -3.59 0.35
C LEU A 122 6.52 -3.90 1.65
N ARG A 123 5.56 -4.84 1.62
CA ARG A 123 4.86 -5.29 2.81
C ARG A 123 5.83 -5.91 3.83
N SER A 124 6.80 -6.70 3.38
CA SER A 124 7.81 -7.29 4.29
C SER A 124 8.69 -6.24 4.97
N LEU A 125 8.80 -5.03 4.40
CA LEU A 125 9.50 -3.87 4.98
C LEU A 125 8.57 -2.98 5.81
N GLY A 126 7.29 -3.35 5.93
CA GLY A 126 6.30 -2.60 6.71
C GLY A 126 5.67 -1.42 5.99
N PHE A 127 5.81 -1.33 4.65
CA PHE A 127 5.02 -0.36 3.89
C PHE A 127 3.55 -0.78 3.88
N ARG A 128 2.66 0.18 4.13
CA ARG A 128 1.21 -0.01 4.05
C ARG A 128 0.69 0.39 2.68
N ARG A 129 -0.28 -0.38 2.15
CA ARG A 129 -0.97 -0.04 0.90
C ARG A 129 -2.02 1.03 1.19
N GLU A 130 -1.95 2.16 0.52
CA GLU A 130 -2.88 3.28 0.75
C GLU A 130 -3.98 3.38 -0.31
N ARG A 131 -3.66 3.10 -1.58
CA ARG A 131 -4.59 3.33 -2.70
C ARG A 131 -4.20 2.60 -3.95
N THR A 132 -5.14 2.50 -4.89
CA THR A 132 -4.87 2.15 -6.29
C THR A 132 -4.89 3.42 -7.15
N MET A 133 -3.79 3.68 -7.85
CA MET A 133 -3.67 4.69 -8.88
C MET A 133 -4.06 4.11 -10.24
N ARG A 134 -5.20 4.53 -10.79
CA ARG A 134 -5.66 4.07 -12.10
C ARG A 134 -4.83 4.68 -13.22
N ARG A 135 -4.44 3.87 -14.20
CA ARG A 135 -3.73 4.27 -15.42
C ARG A 135 -2.50 5.14 -15.12
N MET A 136 -1.72 4.75 -14.11
CA MET A 136 -0.64 5.56 -13.56
C MET A 136 0.54 5.66 -14.52
N LEU A 137 1.03 4.54 -15.06
CA LEU A 137 2.24 4.50 -15.88
C LEU A 137 1.97 3.87 -17.25
N TRP A 138 2.53 4.47 -18.29
CA TRP A 138 2.57 3.94 -19.64
C TRP A 138 3.74 2.97 -19.76
N LEU A 139 3.45 1.67 -19.79
CA LEU A 139 4.45 0.61 -19.79
C LEU A 139 4.14 -0.41 -20.88
N ALA A 140 5.16 -1.15 -21.32
CA ALA A 140 4.97 -2.31 -22.17
C ALA A 140 4.35 -3.48 -21.38
N ASP A 141 3.41 -4.18 -22.01
CA ASP A 141 2.85 -5.46 -21.59
C ASP A 141 3.88 -6.58 -21.77
N GLY A 142 4.71 -6.79 -20.74
CA GLY A 142 5.62 -7.92 -20.65
C GLY A 142 6.42 -8.17 -21.93
N LEU A 143 6.54 -9.45 -22.32
CA LEU A 143 7.24 -9.84 -23.56
C LEU A 143 6.38 -9.65 -24.83
N GLY A 144 5.12 -9.24 -24.69
CA GLY A 144 4.16 -9.11 -25.80
C GLY A 144 4.24 -7.76 -26.54
N GLY A 145 5.01 -6.81 -26.03
CA GLY A 145 5.40 -5.58 -26.74
C GLY A 145 4.31 -4.51 -26.93
N ARG A 146 3.09 -4.71 -26.41
CA ARG A 146 2.02 -3.71 -26.48
C ARG A 146 2.09 -2.77 -25.29
N SER A 147 2.17 -1.46 -25.52
CA SER A 147 2.16 -0.49 -24.43
C SER A 147 0.76 -0.03 -24.07
N ALA A 148 0.50 0.14 -22.78
CA ALA A 148 -0.75 0.66 -22.25
C ALA A 148 -0.51 1.40 -20.92
N TRP A 149 -1.52 2.19 -20.51
CA TRP A 149 -1.55 2.75 -19.16
C TRP A 149 -2.01 1.67 -18.18
N PHE A 150 -1.17 1.35 -17.19
CA PHE A 150 -1.47 0.32 -16.19
C PHE A 150 -1.75 0.91 -14.81
N ASP A 151 -2.67 0.25 -14.09
CA ASP A 151 -2.99 0.54 -12.71
C ASP A 151 -1.87 0.09 -11.77
N HIS A 152 -1.63 0.87 -10.72
CA HIS A 152 -0.60 0.61 -9.72
C HIS A 152 -1.18 0.76 -8.31
N ASP A 153 -0.79 -0.12 -7.40
CA ASP A 153 -1.00 0.08 -5.97
C ASP A 153 0.11 0.96 -5.39
N SER A 154 -0.30 1.93 -4.58
CA SER A 154 0.59 2.87 -3.91
C SER A 154 0.81 2.42 -2.48
N PHE A 155 2.08 2.22 -2.14
CA PHE A 155 2.55 1.82 -0.83
C PHE A 155 3.40 2.92 -0.23
N ALA A 156 3.28 3.15 1.07
CA ALA A 156 4.07 4.17 1.74
C ALA A 156 4.50 3.74 3.15
N VAL A 157 5.51 4.45 3.65
CA VAL A 157 5.95 4.42 5.04
C VAL A 157 6.37 5.84 5.46
N THR A 158 6.09 6.20 6.71
CA THR A 158 6.53 7.47 7.32
C THR A 158 7.69 7.26 8.29
N ARG A 159 8.32 8.36 8.69
CA ARG A 159 9.46 8.36 9.60
C ARG A 159 9.10 7.76 10.96
N GLU A 160 7.92 8.06 11.48
CA GLU A 160 7.42 7.61 12.77
C GLU A 160 7.13 6.11 12.77
N GLU A 161 6.76 5.58 11.61
CA GLU A 161 6.56 4.15 11.41
C GLU A 161 7.90 3.40 11.28
N TRP A 162 9.00 4.06 10.91
CA TRP A 162 10.26 3.39 10.55
C TRP A 162 11.25 3.23 11.74
N PRO A 163 11.79 2.02 12.00
CA PRO A 163 11.58 0.76 11.28
C PRO A 163 10.20 0.15 11.58
N ALA A 164 9.48 -0.19 10.50
CA ALA A 164 8.10 -0.65 10.59
C ALA A 164 8.00 -2.18 10.76
N ALA A 165 6.91 -2.63 11.39
CA ALA A 165 6.60 -4.04 11.49
C ALA A 165 6.28 -4.63 10.09
N PRO A 166 6.88 -5.77 9.70
CA PRO A 166 6.53 -6.45 8.47
C PRO A 166 5.05 -6.81 8.42
N HIS A 167 4.46 -6.72 7.23
CA HIS A 167 3.05 -7.01 6.98
C HIS A 167 2.11 -6.27 7.92
N ALA A 168 2.46 -5.01 8.25
CA ALA A 168 1.57 -4.08 8.92
C ALA A 168 0.15 -4.19 8.34
N ALA A 169 -0.85 -4.18 9.22
CA ALA A 169 -2.24 -4.21 8.80
C ALA A 169 -2.43 -3.11 7.76
N ASN A 170 -3.00 -3.47 6.60
CA ASN A 170 -3.39 -2.44 5.65
C ASN A 170 -4.49 -1.62 6.32
N ASP A 171 -4.49 -0.31 6.13
CA ASP A 171 -5.60 0.56 6.52
C ASP A 171 -6.87 0.29 5.68
N LEU A 172 -7.02 -0.90 5.07
CA LEU A 172 -8.19 -1.28 4.28
C LEU A 172 -8.66 -2.73 4.55
N PRO A 173 -9.98 -2.94 4.68
CA PRO A 173 -11.04 -1.96 4.42
C PRO A 173 -11.21 -0.98 5.60
N THR A 174 -11.32 0.31 5.26
CA THR A 174 -11.63 1.45 6.14
C THR A 174 -12.98 1.29 6.86
N GLY A 175 -13.71 0.18 6.64
CA GLY A 175 -14.90 -0.19 7.37
C GLY A 175 -15.56 -1.44 6.81
N VAL A 176 -16.12 -2.29 7.68
CA VAL A 176 -17.18 -3.24 7.28
C VAL A 176 -18.54 -2.63 7.57
N ILE A 177 -19.40 -2.63 6.56
CA ILE A 177 -20.79 -2.16 6.62
C ILE A 177 -21.67 -3.41 6.76
N VAL A 178 -22.30 -3.60 7.92
CA VAL A 178 -23.23 -4.71 8.16
C VAL A 178 -24.66 -4.23 7.93
N CYS A 179 -25.36 -4.79 6.95
CA CYS A 179 -26.72 -4.38 6.64
C CYS A 179 -27.73 -5.16 7.50
N GLY A 180 -28.52 -4.47 8.31
CA GLY A 180 -29.74 -5.04 8.90
C GLY A 180 -30.92 -5.01 7.91
N SER A 181 -32.02 -5.66 8.26
CA SER A 181 -33.19 -5.92 7.37
C SER A 181 -33.93 -4.67 6.85
N GLY A 182 -33.56 -3.47 7.28
CA GLY A 182 -34.23 -2.20 6.94
C GLY A 182 -33.51 -1.32 5.92
N THR A 183 -32.26 -1.62 5.53
CA THR A 183 -31.52 -0.79 4.56
C THR A 183 -31.51 -1.39 3.16
N PRO A 184 -31.81 -0.61 2.11
CA PRO A 184 -31.59 -1.06 0.73
C PRO A 184 -30.13 -1.46 0.52
N ALA A 185 -29.88 -2.72 0.15
CA ALA A 185 -28.55 -3.25 -0.10
C ALA A 185 -27.74 -2.37 -1.08
N ALA A 186 -28.41 -1.82 -2.11
CA ALA A 186 -27.81 -0.90 -3.08
C ALA A 186 -27.20 0.36 -2.43
N ALA A 187 -27.85 0.92 -1.41
CA ALA A 187 -27.33 2.09 -0.68
C ALA A 187 -26.11 1.71 0.16
N ALA A 188 -26.16 0.57 0.84
CA ALA A 188 -25.03 0.07 1.63
C ALA A 188 -23.80 -0.26 0.76
N PHE A 189 -24.00 -0.91 -0.39
CA PHE A 189 -22.93 -1.15 -1.37
C PHE A 189 -22.35 0.16 -1.92
N ALA A 190 -23.19 1.16 -2.19
CA ALA A 190 -22.73 2.45 -2.66
C ALA A 190 -21.87 3.17 -1.62
N VAL A 191 -22.25 3.15 -0.34
CA VAL A 191 -21.47 3.75 0.75
C VAL A 191 -20.17 2.99 0.98
N ALA A 192 -20.19 1.64 1.02
CA ALA A 192 -18.97 0.84 1.13
C ALA A 192 -18.00 1.17 0.01
N ARG A 193 -18.50 1.31 -1.22
CA ARG A 193 -17.70 1.72 -2.37
C ARG A 193 -17.09 3.12 -2.20
N GLU A 194 -17.86 4.09 -1.71
CA GLU A 194 -17.35 5.45 -1.44
C GLU A 194 -16.34 5.50 -0.29
N LEU A 195 -16.42 4.57 0.66
CA LEU A 195 -15.51 4.44 1.80
C LEU A 195 -14.30 3.57 1.52
N GLY A 196 -14.25 2.84 0.39
CA GLY A 196 -13.22 1.81 0.16
C GLY A 196 -13.37 0.59 1.07
N GLY A 197 -14.57 0.41 1.64
CA GLY A 197 -14.93 -0.68 2.56
C GLY A 197 -15.61 -1.86 1.88
N VAL A 198 -16.02 -2.84 2.69
CA VAL A 198 -16.83 -3.99 2.25
C VAL A 198 -18.21 -3.89 2.89
N ALA A 199 -19.26 -4.00 2.08
CA ALA A 199 -20.62 -4.17 2.57
C ALA A 199 -20.99 -5.65 2.56
N LEU A 200 -21.51 -6.13 3.68
CA LEU A 200 -22.11 -7.45 3.82
C LEU A 200 -23.63 -7.23 3.88
N ALA A 201 -24.31 -7.57 2.79
CA ALA A 201 -25.76 -7.54 2.68
C ALA A 201 -26.29 -8.98 2.62
N ASP A 202 -27.49 -9.21 3.16
CA ASP A 202 -28.16 -10.52 3.16
C ASP A 202 -27.39 -11.65 3.88
N VAL A 203 -26.48 -11.28 4.78
CA VAL A 203 -25.77 -12.20 5.67
C VAL A 203 -26.34 -12.04 7.08
N PRO A 204 -26.59 -13.14 7.83
CA PRO A 204 -26.92 -13.05 9.24
C PRO A 204 -25.93 -12.16 10.00
N PHE A 205 -26.44 -11.31 10.89
CA PHE A 205 -25.66 -10.27 11.56
C PHE A 205 -24.41 -10.83 12.26
N ASP A 206 -24.55 -11.96 12.94
CA ASP A 206 -23.48 -12.72 13.61
C ASP A 206 -22.39 -13.23 12.65
N ALA A 207 -22.76 -13.72 11.46
CA ALA A 207 -21.83 -14.15 10.43
C ALA A 207 -21.09 -12.95 9.77
N ALA A 208 -21.78 -11.81 9.63
CA ALA A 208 -21.16 -10.57 9.15
C ALA A 208 -20.11 -10.03 10.12
N LEU A 209 -20.38 -10.10 11.43
CA LEU A 209 -19.43 -9.75 12.49
C LEU A 209 -18.17 -10.63 12.47
N THR A 210 -18.35 -11.93 12.27
CA THR A 210 -17.22 -12.87 12.18
C THR A 210 -16.31 -12.54 11.00
N THR A 211 -16.90 -12.22 9.84
CA THR A 211 -16.16 -11.84 8.63
C THR A 211 -15.38 -10.53 8.82
N ALA A 212 -15.97 -9.55 9.51
CA ALA A 212 -15.28 -8.29 9.81
C ALA A 212 -14.06 -8.47 10.71
N ARG A 213 -14.14 -9.37 11.70
CA ARG A 213 -13.01 -9.70 12.58
C ARG A 213 -11.84 -10.31 11.82
N TYR A 214 -12.08 -11.20 10.84
CA TYR A 214 -11.02 -11.77 10.01
C TYR A 214 -10.28 -10.71 9.17
N ALA A 215 -10.99 -9.66 8.77
CA ALA A 215 -10.40 -8.57 8.00
C ALA A 215 -9.60 -7.56 8.85
N ALA A 216 -9.60 -7.71 10.18
CA ALA A 216 -9.07 -6.73 11.14
C ALA A 216 -9.57 -5.29 10.88
N ALA A 217 -10.75 -5.17 10.28
CA ALA A 217 -11.31 -3.91 9.83
C ALA A 217 -12.17 -3.29 10.94
N PRO A 218 -12.15 -1.97 11.14
CA PRO A 218 -13.12 -1.31 11.99
C PRO A 218 -14.54 -1.63 11.47
N VAL A 219 -15.47 -1.99 12.35
CA VAL A 219 -16.87 -2.12 11.96
C VAL A 219 -17.51 -0.75 12.07
N VAL A 220 -18.03 -0.24 10.96
CA VAL A 220 -18.40 1.18 10.85
C VAL A 220 -19.92 1.35 10.85
N TRP A 221 -20.72 0.29 10.72
CA TRP A 221 -22.16 0.47 10.56
C TRP A 221 -23.02 -0.79 10.76
N SER A 222 -24.16 -0.62 11.44
CA SER A 222 -25.30 -1.54 11.49
C SER A 222 -26.60 -0.76 11.27
N ALA A 223 -27.53 -1.31 10.48
CA ALA A 223 -28.84 -0.70 10.25
C ALA A 223 -29.98 -1.67 10.52
N ASP A 224 -30.09 -2.06 11.77
CA ASP A 224 -31.19 -2.78 12.39
C ASP A 224 -32.14 -1.86 13.19
N GLY A 225 -32.02 -0.54 12.98
CA GLY A 225 -32.95 0.46 13.54
C GLY A 225 -32.67 0.87 14.99
N ASN A 226 -31.73 0.21 15.66
CA ASN A 226 -31.27 0.58 17.00
C ASN A 226 -29.73 0.60 17.07
N ALA A 227 -29.18 1.80 16.98
CA ALA A 227 -27.74 2.03 17.04
C ALA A 227 -27.09 1.48 18.33
N GLU A 228 -27.73 1.66 19.48
CA GLU A 228 -27.18 1.19 20.76
C GLU A 228 -27.16 -0.34 20.84
N ALA A 229 -28.20 -1.02 20.37
CA ALA A 229 -28.26 -2.48 20.38
C ALA A 229 -27.17 -3.11 19.49
N ALA A 230 -26.90 -2.50 18.34
CA ALA A 230 -25.83 -2.92 17.46
C ALA A 230 -24.44 -2.66 18.06
N HIS A 231 -24.24 -1.50 18.72
CA HIS A 231 -23.01 -1.17 19.44
C HIS A 231 -22.70 -2.23 20.50
N ASP A 232 -23.69 -2.55 21.32
CA ASP A 232 -23.55 -3.52 22.41
C ASP A 232 -23.28 -4.93 21.88
N ALA A 233 -23.91 -5.33 20.78
CA ALA A 233 -23.65 -6.62 20.13
C ALA A 233 -22.23 -6.71 19.56
N LEU A 234 -21.73 -5.61 18.96
CA LEU A 234 -20.36 -5.49 18.46
C LEU A 234 -19.33 -5.63 19.59
N LEU A 235 -19.54 -4.93 20.71
CA LEU A 235 -18.68 -5.02 21.89
C LEU A 235 -18.66 -6.43 22.47
N ARG A 236 -19.82 -7.08 22.63
CA ARG A 236 -19.92 -8.48 23.12
C ARG A 236 -19.20 -9.48 22.21
N ALA A 237 -19.16 -9.21 20.91
CA ALA A 237 -18.49 -10.06 19.92
C ALA A 237 -16.96 -9.82 19.85
N GLY A 238 -16.41 -8.89 20.63
CA GLY A 238 -14.98 -8.55 20.63
C GLY A 238 -14.52 -7.83 19.36
N ALA A 239 -15.42 -7.13 18.67
CA ALA A 239 -15.06 -6.29 17.52
C ALA A 239 -14.57 -4.91 17.99
N THR A 240 -13.60 -4.34 17.26
CA THR A 240 -13.18 -2.95 17.48
C THR A 240 -14.20 -2.01 16.84
N VAL A 241 -14.96 -1.29 17.68
CA VAL A 241 -15.86 -0.22 17.22
C VAL A 241 -15.10 1.10 17.30
N ALA A 242 -15.17 1.91 16.23
CA ALA A 242 -14.42 3.16 16.16
C ALA A 242 -14.85 4.16 17.25
N ARG A 243 -16.16 4.45 17.41
CA ARG A 243 -16.82 5.21 18.51
C ARG A 243 -18.32 4.85 18.65
N GLY A 244 -18.95 5.17 19.80
CA GLY A 244 -20.38 4.96 20.05
C GLY A 244 -21.32 5.72 19.08
N ASP A 245 -20.87 6.86 18.55
CA ASP A 245 -21.63 7.72 17.63
C ASP A 245 -21.47 7.35 16.13
N ASP A 246 -20.82 6.23 15.83
CA ASP A 246 -20.54 5.79 14.46
C ASP A 246 -21.68 4.98 13.81
N ILE A 247 -22.75 4.73 14.55
CA ILE A 247 -23.88 3.95 14.05
C ILE A 247 -24.96 4.90 13.53
N VAL A 248 -25.06 4.99 12.19
CA VAL A 248 -26.04 5.85 11.50
C VAL A 248 -27.32 5.06 11.24
N ALA A 249 -28.45 5.56 11.75
CA ALA A 249 -29.73 4.84 11.79
C ALA A 249 -30.41 4.59 10.43
N SER A 250 -30.06 5.29 9.35
CA SER A 250 -30.54 4.97 7.99
C SER A 250 -29.78 5.73 6.89
N ILE A 251 -29.66 5.11 5.71
CA ILE A 251 -29.16 5.76 4.49
C ILE A 251 -30.22 5.59 3.42
N SER A 252 -30.69 6.71 2.87
CA SER A 252 -31.63 6.68 1.75
C SER A 252 -30.92 6.18 0.47
N GLY A 253 -31.66 5.66 -0.50
CA GLY A 253 -31.11 5.33 -1.82
C GLY A 253 -30.67 6.54 -2.65
N ASN A 254 -30.76 7.77 -2.12
CA ASN A 254 -30.38 8.99 -2.82
C ASN A 254 -28.84 9.12 -2.91
N PRO A 255 -28.25 9.28 -4.11
CA PRO A 255 -26.80 9.44 -4.29
C PRO A 255 -26.16 10.57 -3.48
N ALA A 256 -26.88 11.67 -3.24
CA ALA A 256 -26.38 12.79 -2.45
C ALA A 256 -26.27 12.45 -0.96
N ASP A 257 -27.21 11.66 -0.45
CA ASP A 257 -27.20 11.20 0.95
C ASP A 257 -26.13 10.13 1.17
N VAL A 258 -25.92 9.23 0.19
CA VAL A 258 -24.80 8.28 0.16
C VAL A 258 -23.46 9.02 0.22
N THR A 259 -23.27 10.04 -0.62
CA THR A 259 -22.04 10.83 -0.66
C THR A 259 -21.82 11.58 0.66
N ARG A 260 -22.87 12.19 1.21
CA ARG A 260 -22.81 12.91 2.50
C ARG A 260 -22.50 11.96 3.65
N ALA A 261 -23.09 10.76 3.67
CA ALA A 261 -22.80 9.72 4.65
C ALA A 261 -21.33 9.28 4.55
N ALA A 262 -20.85 8.99 3.35
CA ALA A 262 -19.44 8.62 3.14
C ALA A 262 -18.47 9.72 3.59
N LEU A 263 -18.72 10.99 3.25
CA LEU A 263 -17.87 12.11 3.68
C LEU A 263 -17.88 12.34 5.20
N ARG A 264 -19.00 12.08 5.89
CA ARG A 264 -19.08 12.15 7.36
C ARG A 264 -18.31 11.02 8.04
N LEU A 265 -18.30 9.85 7.42
CA LEU A 265 -17.66 8.64 7.96
C LEU A 265 -16.15 8.62 7.66
N ARG A 266 -15.68 9.14 6.52
CA ARG A 266 -14.27 9.14 6.09
C ARG A 266 -13.25 9.61 7.15
N PRO A 267 -13.45 10.73 7.88
CA PRO A 267 -12.51 11.17 8.91
C PRO A 267 -12.45 10.28 10.15
N ARG A 268 -13.39 9.34 10.29
CA ARG A 268 -13.55 8.46 11.46
C ARG A 268 -12.92 7.08 11.26
N LEU A 269 -12.31 6.87 10.09
CA LEU A 269 -11.66 5.62 9.67
C LEU A 269 -10.12 5.68 9.86
N VAL A 270 -9.65 6.72 10.56
CA VAL A 270 -8.23 7.01 10.86
C VAL A 270 -8.01 6.88 12.36
#